data_AF-A0A800ARJ3-F1
#
_entry.id   AF-A0A800ARJ3-F1
#
_cell.length_a   1.000
_cell.length_b   1.000
_cell.length_c   1.000
_cell.angle_alpha   90.00
_cell.angle_beta   90.00
_cell.angle_gamma   90.00
#
_symmetry.space_group_name_H-M   'P 1'
#
loop_
_entity.id
_entity.type
_entity.pdbx_description
1 polymer ?
#
loop_
_entity_poly.entity_id
_entity_poly.type
_entity_poly.pdbx_seq_one_letter_code
_entity_poly.pdbx_strand_id
1 'polypeptide(L)' 'MIILIIVINMVFVSEVFNTLLENVFDYLKSENDPRIKILKDISSAAVLITCIEAIIIGFILLLPK' A
#
# COMPACT_ATOMS: atom_id res chain seq x y z
N MET A 1 2.95 15.82 14.63
CA MET A 1 3.84 15.99 13.47
C MET A 1 4.65 14.73 13.17
N ILE A 2 5.45 14.19 14.11
CA ILE A 2 6.26 12.97 13.88
C ILE A 2 5.42 11.77 13.45
N ILE A 3 4.28 11.52 14.11
CA ILE A 3 3.35 10.45 13.75
C ILE A 3 2.88 10.59 12.29
N LEU A 4 2.58 11.82 11.84
CA LEU A 4 2.13 12.09 10.48
C LEU A 4 3.22 11.73 9.45
N ILE A 5 4.48 12.04 9.76
CA ILE A 5 5.62 11.68 8.91
C ILE A 5 5.77 10.15 8.83
N ILE A 6 5.61 9.44 9.95
CA ILE A 6 5.73 7.98 10.00
C ILE A 6 4.63 7.32 9.15
N VAL A 7 3.36 7.74 9.29
CA VAL A 7 2.25 7.11 8.56
C VAL A 7 2.33 7.39 7.05
N ILE A 8 2.76 8.61 6.66
CA ILE A 8 3.02 8.93 5.26
C ILE A 8 4.17 8.07 4.72
N ASN A 9 5.25 7.91 5.48
CA ASN A 9 6.36 7.04 5.09
C ASN A 9 5.92 5.59 4.93
N MET A 10 5.03 5.09 5.80
CA MET A 10 4.48 3.75 5.72
C MET A 10 3.66 3.53 4.44
N VAL A 11 2.89 4.52 3.98
CA VAL A 11 2.21 4.48 2.68
C VAL A 11 3.21 4.31 1.53
N PHE A 12 4.28 5.11 1.52
CA PHE A 12 5.32 4.99 0.50
C PHE A 12 6.02 3.63 0.52
N VAL A 13 6.34 3.11 1.71
CA VAL A 13 6.92 1.78 1.87
C VAL A 13 5.96 0.72 1.31
N SER A 14 4.67 0.79 1.66
CA SER A 14 3.63 -0.11 1.16
C SER A 14 3.55 -0.11 -0.37
N GLU A 15 3.59 1.08 -1.00
CA GLU A 15 3.60 1.22 -2.46
C GLU A 15 4.84 0.60 -3.11
N VAL A 16 6.03 0.85 -2.55
CA VAL A 16 7.28 0.26 -3.04
C VAL A 16 7.24 -1.28 -2.94
N PHE A 17 6.69 -1.82 -1.86
CA PHE A 17 6.48 -3.26 -1.72
C PHE A 17 5.46 -3.78 -2.74
N ASN A 18 4.38 -3.04 -3.02
CA ASN A 18 3.40 -3.42 -4.05
C ASN A 18 4.06 -3.53 -5.43
N THR A 19 4.80 -2.50 -5.85
CA THR A 19 5.53 -2.52 -7.13
C THR A 19 6.60 -3.62 -7.17
N LEU A 20 7.27 -3.89 -6.04
CA LEU A 20 8.25 -4.99 -5.96
C LEU A 20 7.58 -6.35 -6.17
N LEU A 21 6.43 -6.60 -5.52
CA LEU A 21 5.67 -7.83 -5.69
C LEU A 21 5.12 -7.99 -7.11
N GLU A 22 4.58 -6.92 -7.70
CA GLU A 22 4.14 -6.91 -9.09
C GLU A 22 5.27 -7.33 -10.04
N ASN A 23 6.46 -6.73 -9.90
CA ASN A 23 7.64 -7.07 -10.70
C ASN A 23 8.09 -8.52 -10.49
N VAL A 24 8.05 -9.03 -9.26
CA VAL A 24 8.36 -10.44 -8.98
C VAL A 24 7.38 -11.36 -9.70
N PHE A 25 6.08 -11.05 -9.68
CA PHE A 25 5.07 -11.85 -10.37
C PHE A 25 5.21 -11.77 -11.90
N ASP A 26 5.56 -10.62 -12.45
CA ASP A 26 5.79 -10.46 -13.89
C ASP A 26 7.04 -11.21 -14.35
N TYR A 27 8.10 -11.21 -13.54
CA TYR A 27 9.32 -11.97 -13.81
C TYR A 27 9.07 -13.48 -13.87
N LEU A 28 8.11 -14.00 -13.09
CA LEU A 28 7.74 -15.42 -13.07
C LEU A 28 6.98 -15.88 -14.34
N LYS A 29 6.82 -15.03 -15.37
CA LYS A 29 6.23 -15.35 -16.69
C LYS A 29 4.87 -16.05 -16.60
N SER A 30 3.97 -15.46 -15.83
CA SER A 30 2.69 -16.09 -15.51
C SER A 30 1.53 -15.08 -15.62
N GLU A 31 1.55 -14.30 -16.71
CA GLU A 31 0.51 -13.30 -17.05
C GLU A 31 -0.93 -13.85 -17.07
N ASN A 32 -1.10 -15.16 -17.23
CA ASN A 32 -2.40 -15.81 -17.34
C ASN A 32 -2.76 -16.71 -16.14
N ASP A 33 -1.94 -16.77 -15.08
CA ASP A 33 -2.34 -17.52 -13.88
C ASP A 33 -3.32 -16.67 -13.05
N PRO A 34 -4.58 -17.11 -12.88
CA PRO A 34 -5.56 -16.38 -12.08
C PRO A 34 -5.10 -16.17 -10.63
N ARG A 35 -4.20 -17.00 -10.10
CA ARG A 35 -3.63 -16.84 -8.76
C ARG A 35 -2.74 -15.61 -8.66
N ILE A 36 -1.99 -15.27 -9.71
CA ILE A 36 -1.15 -14.08 -9.71
C ILE A 36 -1.98 -12.80 -9.71
N LYS A 37 -3.09 -12.80 -10.47
CA LYS A 37 -4.03 -11.67 -10.43
C LYS A 37 -4.54 -11.42 -9.01
N ILE A 38 -4.96 -12.48 -8.32
CA ILE A 38 -5.39 -12.40 -6.92
C ILE A 38 -4.28 -11.87 -6.01
N LEU A 39 -3.03 -12.31 -6.20
CA LEU A 39 -1.90 -11.82 -5.39
C LEU A 39 -1.60 -10.34 -5.63
N LYS A 40 -1.67 -9.87 -6.90
CA LYS A 40 -1.54 -8.45 -7.24
C LYS A 40 -2.67 -7.62 -6.61
N ASP A 41 -3.91 -8.11 -6.68
CA ASP A 41 -5.07 -7.44 -6.09
C ASP A 41 -4.94 -7.33 -4.56
N ILE A 42 -4.48 -8.39 -3.88
CA ILE A 42 -4.24 -8.40 -2.44
C ILE A 42 -3.15 -7.38 -2.06
N SER A 43 -2.08 -7.32 -2.85
CA SER A 43 -0.98 -6.37 -2.64
C SER A 43 -1.46 -4.92 -2.78
N SER A 44 -2.25 -4.63 -3.81
CA SER A 44 -2.85 -3.30 -4.02
C SER A 44 -3.86 -2.94 -2.92
N ALA A 45 -4.62 -3.93 -2.42
CA ALA A 45 -5.53 -3.73 -1.29
C ALA A 45 -4.79 -3.37 0.01
N ALA A 46 -3.58 -3.92 0.23
CA ALA A 46 -2.75 -3.56 1.38
C ALA A 46 -2.32 -2.09 1.33
N VAL A 47 -1.93 -1.57 0.15
CA VAL A 47 -1.63 -0.14 -0.05
C VAL A 47 -2.85 0.71 0.30
N LEU A 48 -4.03 0.34 -0.20
CA LEU A 48 -5.27 1.07 0.06
C LEU A 48 -5.58 1.16 1.56
N ILE A 49 -5.44 0.05 2.30
CA ILE A 49 -5.64 0.03 3.75
C ILE A 49 -4.66 0.99 4.44
N THR A 50 -3.40 0.97 4.02
CA THR A 50 -2.35 1.85 4.57
C THR A 50 -2.68 3.33 4.31
N CYS A 51 -3.19 3.66 3.12
CA CYS A 51 -3.64 5.01 2.76
C CYS A 51 -4.82 5.48 3.63
N ILE A 52 -5.82 4.61 3.82
CA ILE A 52 -6.99 4.92 4.65
C ILE A 52 -6.56 5.20 6.09
N GLU A 53 -5.64 4.40 6.64
CA GLU A 53 -5.10 4.63 7.98
C GLU A 53 -4.38 5.98 8.10
N ALA A 54 -3.53 6.32 7.12
CA ALA A 54 -2.83 7.60 7.10
C ALA A 54 -3.80 8.79 7.04
N ILE A 55 -4.91 8.68 6.28
CA ILE A 55 -5.97 9.69 6.21
C ILE A 55 -6.67 9.84 7.56
N ILE A 56 -7.07 8.73 8.20
CA ILE A 56 -7.73 8.75 9.51
C ILE A 56 -6.83 9.43 10.56
N ILE A 57 -5.55 9.06 10.60
CA ILE A 57 -4.59 9.65 11.53
C ILE A 57 -4.36 11.13 11.21
N GLY A 58 -4.30 11.50 9.93
CA GLY A 58 -4.24 12.89 9.48
C GLY A 58 -5.41 13.72 9.99
N PHE A 59 -6.64 13.22 9.86
CA PHE A 59 -7.84 13.90 10.38
C PHE A 59 -7.80 14.04 11.90
N ILE A 60 -7.47 12.98 12.64
CA ILE A 60 -7.40 13.02 14.11
C ILE A 60 -6.40 14.08 14.59
N LEU A 61 -5.28 14.25 13.88
CA LEU A 61 -4.21 15.17 14.30
C LEU A 61 -4.40 16.62 13.81
N LEU A 62 -5.06 16.83 12.67
CA LEU A 62 -5.16 18.14 12.01
C LEU A 62 -6.52 18.81 12.16
N LEU A 63 -7.57 18.09 12.59
CA LEU A 63 -8.86 18.70 12.83
C LEU A 63 -8.78 19.69 14.03
N PRO A 64 -9.33 20.90 13.88
CA PRO A 64 -9.38 21.87 14.97
C PRO A 64 -10.24 21.31 16.11
N LYS A 65 -9.85 21.62 17.35
CA LYS A 65 -10.62 21.29 18.56
C LYS A 65 -11.89 22.10 18.64
#